data_AF-A0A817M9H2-F1
#
_entry.id   AF-A0A817M9H2-F1
#
_cell.length_a   1.000
_cell.length_b   1.000
_cell.length_c   1.000
_cell.angle_alpha   90.00
_cell.angle_beta   90.00
_cell.angle_gamma   90.00
#
_symmetry.space_group_name_H-M   'P 1'
#
loop_
_entity.id
_entity.type
_entity.pdbx_description
1 polymer ?
#
loop_
_entity_poly.entity_id
_entity_poly.type
_entity_poly.pdbx_seq_one_letter_code
_entity_poly.pdbx_strand_id
1 'polypeptide(L)'
;GGRGIGSGFYQAIVFGEHGPTLNINNIYRYFYQNYNLIEFLSCYLNYDIRKYGIPPKDHPLLVQNILMFLWFVISLSNKICQYRLKSFGCPASEHKYTINGSKQITAVDYFRDKLNIRLCNPHLPVVEVYNPNDENQSYFLPIELVNVDKGQTNLQSLTTAQHAKIEKKTVVSPEERYKMIRHIDNEREFNQDLYLKEF
;
A
#
# COMPACT_ATOMS: atom_id res chain seq x y z
N GLY A 1 5.03 -3.83 10.97
CA GLY A 1 5.15 -2.94 9.80
C GLY A 1 4.06 -3.07 8.76
N GLY A 2 2.78 -3.31 9.11
CA GLY A 2 1.67 -3.14 8.14
C GLY A 2 1.70 -4.04 6.89
N ARG A 3 2.30 -5.23 6.98
CA ARG A 3 2.40 -6.19 5.87
C ARG A 3 1.56 -7.43 6.14
N GLY A 4 0.95 -7.99 5.10
CA GLY A 4 0.23 -9.27 5.11
C GLY A 4 0.81 -10.26 4.11
N ILE A 5 0.59 -11.57 4.32
CA ILE A 5 1.00 -12.61 3.35
C ILE A 5 -0.17 -12.88 2.42
N GLY A 6 0.03 -12.66 1.12
CA GLY A 6 -0.86 -13.11 0.06
C GLY A 6 -0.37 -14.43 -0.53
N SER A 7 -1.31 -15.32 -0.86
CA SER A 7 -1.07 -16.51 -1.67
C SER A 7 -1.36 -16.20 -3.13
N GLY A 8 -0.53 -16.75 -4.02
CA GLY A 8 -0.76 -16.75 -5.46
C GLY A 8 -0.12 -17.99 -6.06
N PHE A 9 0.04 -18.00 -7.37
CA PHE A 9 0.71 -19.09 -8.08
C PHE A 9 1.66 -18.54 -9.14
N TYR A 10 2.75 -19.26 -9.34
CA TYR A 10 3.64 -19.13 -10.48
C TYR A 10 3.06 -19.95 -11.63
N GLN A 11 3.12 -19.39 -12.85
CA GLN A 11 2.77 -20.07 -14.07
C GLN A 11 3.82 -19.76 -15.15
N ALA A 12 4.25 -20.77 -15.89
CA ALA A 12 5.11 -20.61 -17.06
C ALA A 12 4.91 -21.77 -18.03
N ILE A 13 5.01 -21.49 -19.34
CA ILE A 13 5.04 -22.51 -20.38
C ILE A 13 6.50 -22.89 -20.61
N VAL A 14 6.78 -24.19 -20.54
CA VAL A 14 8.12 -24.76 -20.79
C VAL A 14 8.01 -25.73 -21.96
N PHE A 15 8.88 -25.59 -22.95
CA PHE A 15 8.95 -26.53 -24.06
C PHE A 15 9.88 -27.68 -23.69
N GLY A 16 9.29 -28.86 -23.51
CA GLY A 16 10.03 -30.09 -23.22
C GLY A 16 9.93 -31.10 -24.36
N GLU A 17 10.54 -32.27 -24.15
CA GLU A 17 10.52 -33.38 -25.11
C GLU A 17 9.09 -33.89 -25.43
N HIS A 18 8.15 -33.67 -24.51
CA HIS A 18 6.73 -34.04 -24.67
C HIS A 18 5.85 -32.88 -25.15
N GLY A 19 6.47 -31.81 -25.64
CA GLY A 19 5.77 -30.61 -26.11
C GLY A 19 5.63 -29.51 -25.05
N PRO A 20 4.80 -28.50 -25.32
CA PRO A 20 4.57 -27.39 -24.41
C PRO A 20 3.89 -27.87 -23.13
N THR A 21 4.52 -27.59 -21.98
CA THR A 21 4.04 -28.00 -20.66
C THR A 21 3.80 -26.77 -19.80
N LEU A 22 2.65 -26.72 -19.12
CA LEU A 22 2.32 -25.68 -18.17
C LEU A 22 2.90 -26.03 -16.79
N ASN A 23 3.91 -25.26 -16.36
CA ASN A 23 4.50 -25.37 -15.03
C ASN A 23 3.75 -24.47 -14.04
N ILE A 24 3.15 -25.06 -13.01
CA ILE A 24 2.39 -24.35 -11.97
C ILE A 24 2.98 -24.64 -10.59
N ASN A 25 3.11 -23.61 -9.77
CA ASN A 25 3.50 -23.76 -8.37
C ASN A 25 2.84 -22.72 -7.46
N ASN A 26 2.65 -23.03 -6.19
CA ASN A 26 2.17 -22.06 -5.20
C ASN A 26 3.28 -21.06 -4.84
N ILE A 27 2.91 -19.80 -4.66
CA ILE A 27 3.82 -18.75 -4.18
C ILE A 27 3.17 -17.96 -3.04
N TYR A 28 3.99 -17.54 -2.09
CA TYR A 28 3.59 -16.63 -1.02
C TYR A 28 4.43 -15.37 -1.08
N ARG A 29 3.77 -14.21 -1.03
CA ARG A 29 4.43 -12.90 -1.05
C ARG A 29 3.87 -12.01 0.04
N TYR A 30 4.69 -11.09 0.52
CA TYR A 30 4.19 -10.02 1.37
C TYR A 30 3.62 -8.88 0.53
N PHE A 31 2.52 -8.32 1.00
CA PHE A 31 1.88 -7.13 0.46
C PHE A 31 1.71 -6.11 1.59
N TYR A 32 1.68 -4.84 1.22
CA TYR A 32 1.24 -3.79 2.15
C TYR A 32 -0.27 -3.88 2.33
N GLN A 33 -0.71 -3.81 3.58
CA GLN A 33 -2.13 -3.81 3.91
C GLN A 33 -2.72 -2.42 3.69
N ASN A 34 -4.02 -2.36 3.42
CA ASN A 34 -4.77 -1.11 3.29
C ASN A 34 -5.01 -0.50 4.66
N TYR A 35 -3.98 0.14 5.20
CA TYR A 35 -4.00 0.83 6.49
C TYR A 35 -4.04 2.33 6.28
N ASN A 36 -4.59 3.07 7.25
CA ASN A 36 -4.36 4.50 7.32
C ASN A 36 -2.86 4.75 7.45
N LEU A 37 -2.39 5.87 6.89
CA LEU A 37 -0.98 6.20 6.94
C LEU A 37 -0.46 6.34 8.38
N ILE A 38 -1.33 6.71 9.33
CA ILE A 38 -1.01 6.68 10.77
C ILE A 38 -0.71 5.26 11.27
N GLU A 39 -1.59 4.29 11.03
CA GLU A 39 -1.36 2.92 11.49
C GLU A 39 -0.17 2.29 10.77
N PHE A 40 -0.03 2.57 9.48
CA PHE A 40 1.10 2.11 8.67
C PHE A 40 2.44 2.60 9.25
N LEU A 41 2.58 3.91 9.47
CA LEU A 41 3.80 4.48 10.03
C LEU A 41 4.03 4.05 11.47
N SER A 42 2.99 3.94 12.30
CA SER A 42 3.13 3.43 13.67
C SER A 42 3.65 1.99 13.68
N CYS A 43 3.15 1.16 12.77
CA CYS A 43 3.62 -0.20 12.58
C CYS A 43 5.06 -0.27 12.03
N TYR A 44 5.46 0.71 11.21
CA TYR A 44 6.79 0.77 10.60
C TYR A 44 7.84 1.25 11.60
N LEU A 45 7.52 2.31 12.35
CA LEU A 45 8.37 2.92 13.38
C LEU A 45 8.35 2.17 14.72
N ASN A 46 7.41 1.24 14.89
CA ASN A 46 7.23 0.44 16.10
C ASN A 46 6.88 1.27 17.35
N TYR A 47 6.10 2.34 17.18
CA TYR A 47 5.47 3.11 18.26
C TYR A 47 4.23 3.85 17.74
N ASP A 48 3.34 4.27 18.63
CA ASP A 48 2.14 5.01 18.24
C ASP A 48 2.44 6.48 17.94
N ILE A 49 2.46 6.85 16.66
CA ILE A 49 2.75 8.23 16.26
C ILE A 49 1.68 9.22 16.75
N ARG A 50 0.45 8.78 17.02
CA ARG A 50 -0.60 9.66 17.55
C ARG A 50 -0.21 10.25 18.90
N LYS A 51 0.56 9.50 19.69
CA LYS A 51 1.02 9.94 21.01
C LYS A 51 2.35 10.66 20.96
N TYR A 52 3.30 10.17 20.16
CA TYR A 52 4.69 10.63 20.19
C TYR A 52 5.06 11.58 19.04
N GLY A 53 4.19 11.74 18.04
CA GLY A 53 4.48 12.48 16.82
C GLY A 53 5.46 11.76 15.90
N ILE A 54 5.86 12.44 14.82
CA ILE A 54 6.96 12.02 13.96
C ILE A 54 8.01 13.14 13.98
N PRO A 55 9.23 12.91 14.48
CA PRO A 55 10.28 13.93 14.49
C PRO A 55 10.55 14.47 13.08
N PRO A 56 10.60 15.80 12.86
CA PRO A 56 10.84 16.38 11.54
C PRO A 56 12.11 15.88 10.84
N LYS A 57 13.16 15.56 11.61
CA LYS A 57 14.41 14.97 11.10
C LYS A 57 14.23 13.61 10.41
N ASP A 58 13.18 12.86 10.76
CA ASP A 58 12.94 11.52 10.23
C ASP A 58 12.07 11.57 8.96
N HIS A 59 11.43 12.71 8.67
CA HIS A 59 10.51 12.87 7.53
C HIS A 59 11.18 12.54 6.18
N PRO A 60 12.38 13.06 5.83
CA PRO A 60 13.02 12.75 4.56
C PRO A 60 13.38 11.27 4.44
N LEU A 61 13.85 10.66 5.53
CA LEU A 61 14.22 9.24 5.55
C LEU A 61 13.01 8.33 5.38
N LEU A 62 11.86 8.68 5.97
CA LEU A 62 10.61 7.94 5.76
C LEU A 62 10.14 8.03 4.31
N VAL A 63 10.24 9.20 3.70
CA VAL A 63 9.90 9.37 2.28
C VAL A 63 10.81 8.49 1.42
N GLN A 64 12.13 8.60 1.59
CA GLN A 64 13.13 7.90 0.78
C GLN A 64 13.13 6.39 0.96
N ASN A 65 12.96 5.90 2.19
CA ASN A 65 13.09 4.47 2.46
C ASN A 65 11.81 3.69 2.12
N ILE A 66 10.64 4.32 2.21
CA ILE A 66 9.38 3.60 2.10
C ILE A 66 8.28 4.35 1.35
N LEU A 67 7.96 5.61 1.70
CA LEU A 67 6.71 6.20 1.24
C LEU A 67 6.72 6.54 -0.26
N MET A 68 7.85 6.94 -0.84
CA MET A 68 7.93 7.26 -2.28
C MET A 68 7.63 6.06 -3.18
N PHE A 69 7.82 4.84 -2.68
CA PHE A 69 7.59 3.61 -3.44
C PHE A 69 6.14 3.12 -3.38
N LEU A 70 5.29 3.73 -2.54
CA LEU A 70 3.90 3.33 -2.35
C LEU A 70 2.92 4.25 -3.07
N TRP A 71 1.79 3.68 -3.44
CA TRP A 71 0.57 4.36 -3.83
C TRP A 71 -0.31 4.57 -2.61
N PHE A 72 -1.02 5.70 -2.62
CA PHE A 72 -1.94 6.07 -1.56
C PHE A 72 -3.31 6.38 -2.14
N VAL A 73 -4.34 6.03 -1.39
CA VAL A 73 -5.73 6.29 -1.74
C VAL A 73 -6.32 7.29 -0.77
N ILE A 74 -6.97 8.31 -1.33
CA ILE A 74 -7.76 9.28 -0.58
C ILE A 74 -9.21 9.14 -1.03
N SER A 75 -10.09 8.99 -0.04
CA SER A 75 -11.54 8.85 -0.25
C SER A 75 -12.23 10.06 0.39
N LEU A 76 -12.47 11.09 -0.41
CA LEU A 76 -13.16 12.31 0.00
C LEU A 76 -14.37 12.53 -0.92
N SER A 77 -15.52 12.90 -0.36
CA SER A 77 -16.72 13.28 -1.10
C SER A 77 -17.14 12.27 -2.19
N ASN A 78 -17.15 10.98 -1.86
CA ASN A 78 -17.47 9.86 -2.74
C ASN A 78 -16.55 9.69 -3.97
N LYS A 79 -15.40 10.37 -4.00
CA LYS A 79 -14.36 10.17 -5.01
C LYS A 79 -13.18 9.44 -4.38
N ILE A 80 -12.70 8.43 -5.09
CA ILE A 80 -11.50 7.68 -4.74
C ILE A 80 -10.42 8.11 -5.71
N CYS A 81 -9.37 8.73 -5.17
CA CYS A 81 -8.24 9.21 -5.95
C CYS A 81 -6.95 8.53 -5.47
N GLN A 82 -6.13 8.10 -6.42
CA GLN A 82 -4.81 7.51 -6.16
C GLN A 82 -3.72 8.56 -6.37
N TYR A 83 -2.76 8.61 -5.45
CA TYR A 83 -1.65 9.56 -5.46
C TYR A 83 -0.34 8.90 -5.02
N ARG A 84 0.78 9.57 -5.34
CA ARG A 84 2.09 9.34 -4.73
C ARG A 84 2.35 10.36 -3.64
N LEU A 85 3.16 9.98 -2.66
CA LEU A 85 3.59 10.87 -1.58
C LEU A 85 4.96 11.44 -1.90
N LYS A 86 5.08 12.77 -1.79
CA LYS A 86 6.29 13.53 -2.14
C LYS A 86 7.06 14.00 -0.92
N SER A 87 6.38 14.55 0.07
CA SER A 87 7.03 15.14 1.26
C SER A 87 6.08 15.20 2.45
N PHE A 88 6.63 15.53 3.62
CA PHE A 88 5.86 15.96 4.78
C PHE A 88 5.84 17.48 4.88
N GLY A 89 4.74 18.04 5.38
CA GLY A 89 4.61 19.45 5.73
C GLY A 89 4.57 19.67 7.24
N CYS A 90 4.21 20.89 7.64
CA CYS A 90 3.98 21.26 9.04
C CYS A 90 2.78 20.49 9.65
N PRO A 91 2.64 20.48 10.99
CA PRO A 91 1.44 19.97 11.66
C PRO A 91 0.14 20.53 11.04
N ALA A 92 -0.92 19.72 10.98
CA ALA A 92 -2.20 20.15 10.41
C ALA A 92 -2.82 21.36 11.14
N SER A 93 -2.54 21.55 12.42
CA SER A 93 -2.91 22.76 13.18
C SER A 93 -2.22 24.04 12.70
N GLU A 94 -1.05 23.92 12.07
CA GLU A 94 -0.21 25.05 11.65
C GLU A 94 -0.20 25.24 10.14
N HIS A 95 -0.40 24.18 9.37
CA HIS A 95 -0.44 24.23 7.92
C HIS A 95 -1.59 25.11 7.44
N LYS A 96 -1.30 26.06 6.53
CA LYS A 96 -2.29 27.01 6.00
C LYS A 96 -2.50 26.82 4.51
N TYR A 97 -3.77 26.75 4.11
CA TYR A 97 -4.18 26.80 2.72
C TYR A 97 -4.57 28.23 2.33
N THR A 98 -4.25 28.60 1.10
CA THR A 98 -4.71 29.85 0.49
C THR A 98 -6.03 29.59 -0.24
N ILE A 99 -7.14 30.14 0.26
CA ILE A 99 -8.44 30.15 -0.42
C ILE A 99 -8.60 31.47 -1.18
N ASN A 100 -9.06 31.39 -2.44
CA ASN A 100 -9.39 32.55 -3.29
C ASN A 100 -8.24 33.58 -3.40
N GLY A 101 -6.99 33.10 -3.38
CA GLY A 101 -5.79 33.91 -3.62
C GLY A 101 -5.30 34.78 -2.46
N SER A 102 -6.08 34.97 -1.39
CA SER A 102 -5.69 35.89 -0.30
C SER A 102 -6.02 35.38 1.11
N LYS A 103 -7.10 34.61 1.28
CA LYS A 103 -7.53 34.18 2.61
C LYS A 103 -6.75 32.94 3.04
N GLN A 104 -6.01 33.06 4.14
CA GLN A 104 -5.36 31.93 4.79
C GLN A 104 -6.34 31.22 5.74
N ILE A 105 -6.39 29.90 5.66
CA ILE A 105 -7.16 29.04 6.57
C ILE A 105 -6.27 27.88 7.03
N THR A 106 -6.36 27.46 8.30
CA THR A 106 -5.59 26.29 8.75
C THR A 106 -6.13 25.01 8.12
N ALA A 107 -5.35 23.94 8.07
CA ALA A 107 -5.87 22.67 7.57
C ALA A 107 -7.01 22.15 8.45
N VAL A 108 -6.91 22.29 9.77
CA VAL A 108 -8.00 21.95 10.70
C VAL A 108 -9.30 22.67 10.34
N ASP A 109 -9.25 23.98 10.15
CA ASP A 109 -10.45 24.77 9.84
C ASP A 109 -10.95 24.48 8.42
N TYR A 110 -10.06 24.27 7.46
CA TYR A 110 -10.44 23.91 6.08
C TYR A 110 -11.25 22.62 6.04
N PHE A 111 -10.72 21.54 6.63
CA PHE A 111 -11.39 20.24 6.62
C PHE A 111 -12.68 20.25 7.44
N ARG A 112 -12.71 21.00 8.56
CA ARG A 112 -13.93 21.17 9.36
C ARG A 112 -15.00 21.95 8.60
N ASP A 113 -14.67 23.11 8.06
CA ASP A 113 -15.66 24.05 7.54
C ASP A 113 -16.07 23.74 6.10
N LYS A 114 -15.17 23.18 5.27
CA LYS A 114 -15.44 22.88 3.85
C LYS A 114 -15.86 21.44 3.59
N LEU A 115 -15.37 20.50 4.39
CA LEU A 115 -15.61 19.07 4.19
C LEU A 115 -16.39 18.42 5.34
N ASN A 116 -16.70 19.17 6.41
CA ASN A 116 -17.34 18.65 7.61
C ASN A 116 -16.57 17.49 8.25
N ILE A 117 -15.24 17.52 8.16
CA ILE A 117 -14.33 16.53 8.73
C ILE A 117 -13.61 17.16 9.92
N ARG A 118 -13.86 16.62 11.11
CA ARG A 118 -13.11 17.00 12.32
C ARG A 118 -11.83 16.19 12.40
N LEU A 119 -10.69 16.87 12.33
CA LEU A 119 -9.40 16.22 12.47
C LEU A 119 -9.17 15.74 13.91
N CYS A 120 -8.70 14.50 14.07
CA CYS A 120 -8.47 13.88 15.38
C CYS A 120 -7.02 14.06 15.85
N ASN A 121 -6.07 14.17 14.91
CA ASN A 121 -4.64 14.26 15.19
C ASN A 121 -4.02 15.53 14.59
N PRO A 122 -4.46 16.73 14.99
CA PRO A 122 -4.04 17.98 14.35
C PRO A 122 -2.55 18.32 14.57
N HIS A 123 -1.92 17.74 15.59
CA HIS A 123 -0.49 17.85 15.85
C HIS A 123 0.38 17.02 14.89
N LEU A 124 -0.21 16.06 14.17
CA LEU A 124 0.50 15.29 13.16
C LEU A 124 0.67 16.09 11.85
N PRO A 125 1.74 15.82 11.09
CA PRO A 125 2.03 16.56 9.86
C PRO A 125 0.98 16.29 8.79
N VAL A 126 0.80 17.29 7.91
CA VAL A 126 0.22 17.04 6.58
C VAL A 126 1.27 16.37 5.68
N VAL A 127 0.83 15.69 4.63
CA VAL A 127 1.69 15.10 3.61
C VAL A 127 1.38 15.71 2.26
N GLU A 128 2.41 16.04 1.49
CA GLU A 128 2.29 16.46 0.10
C GLU A 128 2.09 15.22 -0.77
N VAL A 129 0.95 15.16 -1.45
CA VAL A 129 0.61 14.12 -2.42
C VAL A 129 0.44 14.71 -3.81
N TYR A 130 0.77 13.95 -4.84
CA TYR A 130 0.67 14.38 -6.23
C TYR A 130 0.23 13.24 -7.12
N ASN A 131 -0.41 13.58 -8.24
CA ASN A 131 -0.78 12.61 -9.26
C ASN A 131 0.39 12.52 -10.25
N PRO A 132 0.99 11.33 -10.50
CA PRO A 132 2.07 11.20 -11.47
C PRO A 132 1.69 11.59 -12.91
N ASN A 133 0.39 11.59 -13.24
CA ASN A 133 -0.10 12.05 -14.53
C ASN A 133 -0.22 13.59 -14.63
N ASP A 134 -0.09 14.30 -13.51
CA ASP A 134 -0.11 15.77 -13.42
C ASP A 134 0.83 16.22 -12.29
N GLU A 135 2.14 16.16 -12.54
CA GLU A 135 3.17 16.43 -11.54
C GLU A 135 3.21 17.89 -11.05
N ASN A 136 2.64 18.82 -11.84
CA ASN A 136 2.57 20.24 -11.49
C ASN A 136 1.53 20.51 -10.40
N GLN A 137 0.63 19.57 -10.14
CA GLN A 137 -0.41 19.69 -9.13
C GLN A 137 -0.12 18.78 -7.93
N SER A 138 0.19 19.40 -6.79
CA SER A 138 0.29 18.73 -5.50
C SER A 138 -0.72 19.28 -4.49
N TYR A 139 -1.07 18.43 -3.54
CA TYR A 139 -2.03 18.72 -2.48
C TYR A 139 -1.40 18.35 -1.15
N PHE A 140 -1.53 19.22 -0.16
CA PHE A 140 -1.22 18.84 1.21
C PHE A 140 -2.47 18.25 1.86
N LEU A 141 -2.36 17.07 2.47
CA LEU A 141 -3.47 16.40 3.14
C LEU A 141 -3.05 15.98 4.55
N PRO A 142 -3.91 16.13 5.58
CA PRO A 142 -3.67 15.53 6.89
C PRO A 142 -3.40 14.03 6.76
N ILE A 143 -2.37 13.54 7.44
CA ILE A 143 -1.95 12.14 7.37
C ILE A 143 -3.08 11.15 7.68
N GLU A 144 -4.03 11.53 8.54
CA GLU A 144 -5.17 10.69 8.92
C GLU A 144 -6.22 10.51 7.81
N LEU A 145 -6.12 11.24 6.70
CA LEU A 145 -7.03 11.11 5.55
C LEU A 145 -6.42 10.30 4.40
N VAL A 146 -5.22 9.77 4.59
CA VAL A 146 -4.44 9.07 3.56
C VAL A 146 -4.34 7.60 3.93
N ASN A 147 -4.69 6.70 3.00
CA ASN A 147 -4.56 5.26 3.19
C ASN A 147 -3.55 4.66 2.21
N VAL A 148 -2.83 3.62 2.63
CA VAL A 148 -1.98 2.84 1.72
C VAL A 148 -2.85 2.07 0.75
N ASP A 149 -2.59 2.15 -0.56
CA ASP A 149 -3.38 1.43 -1.54
C ASP A 149 -3.23 -0.09 -1.38
N LYS A 150 -4.31 -0.83 -1.66
CA LYS A 150 -4.36 -2.29 -1.54
C LYS A 150 -3.57 -2.98 -2.65
N GLY A 151 -3.16 -4.23 -2.41
CA GLY A 151 -2.56 -5.08 -3.45
C GLY A 151 -1.13 -4.72 -3.84
N GLN A 152 -0.50 -3.77 -3.15
CA GLN A 152 0.87 -3.37 -3.42
C GLN A 152 1.86 -4.40 -2.85
N THR A 153 2.73 -4.94 -3.70
CA THR A 153 3.74 -5.90 -3.27
C THR A 153 4.76 -5.23 -2.36
N ASN A 154 5.20 -5.92 -1.32
CA ASN A 154 6.27 -5.46 -0.47
C ASN A 154 7.59 -5.40 -1.24
N LEU A 155 8.18 -4.21 -1.34
CA LEU A 155 9.43 -3.96 -2.06
C LEU A 155 10.67 -4.02 -1.17
N GLN A 156 10.50 -3.88 0.15
CA GLN A 156 11.62 -3.92 1.09
C GLN A 156 12.01 -5.35 1.44
N SER A 157 13.27 -5.56 1.84
CA SER A 157 13.72 -6.84 2.38
C SER A 157 12.84 -7.31 3.55
N LEU A 158 12.63 -8.62 3.63
CA LEU A 158 11.87 -9.22 4.71
C LEU A 158 12.77 -9.40 5.94
N THR A 159 12.18 -9.21 7.11
CA THR A 159 12.84 -9.55 8.37
C THR A 159 12.92 -11.06 8.56
N THR A 160 13.81 -11.55 9.42
CA THR A 160 13.93 -12.99 9.75
C THR A 160 12.59 -13.59 10.19
N ALA A 161 11.83 -12.88 11.03
CA ALA A 161 10.50 -13.31 11.45
C ALA A 161 9.49 -13.38 10.30
N GLN A 162 9.60 -12.48 9.32
CA GLN A 162 8.75 -12.50 8.13
C GLN A 162 9.12 -13.65 7.19
N HIS A 163 10.42 -13.92 7.00
CA HIS A 163 10.91 -15.07 6.27
C HIS A 163 10.41 -16.38 6.89
N ALA A 164 10.58 -16.56 8.20
CA ALA A 164 10.11 -17.75 8.91
C ALA A 164 8.59 -18.01 8.72
N LYS A 165 7.77 -16.95 8.62
CA LYS A 165 6.33 -17.08 8.34
C LYS A 165 6.04 -17.56 6.92
N ILE A 166 6.82 -17.13 5.92
CA ILE A 166 6.70 -17.67 4.56
C ILE A 166 7.19 -19.12 4.54
N GLU A 167 8.34 -19.37 5.15
CA GLU A 167 8.96 -20.69 5.20
C GLU A 167 8.00 -21.73 5.78
N LYS A 168 7.34 -21.40 6.90
CA LYS A 168 6.31 -22.26 7.51
C LYS A 168 5.13 -22.57 6.59
N LYS A 169 4.83 -21.71 5.61
CA LYS A 169 3.78 -21.95 4.60
C LYS A 169 4.29 -22.70 3.37
N THR A 170 5.59 -22.61 3.05
CA THR A 170 6.19 -23.23 1.86
C THR A 170 6.76 -24.62 2.13
N VAL A 171 7.22 -24.87 3.35
CA VAL A 171 7.76 -26.16 3.80
C VAL A 171 6.58 -27.03 4.22
N VAL A 172 6.06 -27.78 3.26
CA VAL A 172 4.95 -28.73 3.42
C VAL A 172 5.38 -30.08 2.87
N SER A 173 4.67 -31.15 3.24
CA SER A 173 4.95 -32.50 2.71
C SER A 173 4.73 -32.56 1.19
N PRO A 174 5.37 -33.51 0.47
CA PRO A 174 5.13 -33.69 -0.97
C PRO A 174 3.65 -33.90 -1.32
N GLU A 175 2.92 -34.65 -0.50
CA GLU A 175 1.48 -34.88 -0.69
C GLU A 175 0.66 -33.61 -0.55
N GLU A 176 0.93 -32.78 0.46
CA GLU A 176 0.27 -31.49 0.63
C GLU A 176 0.61 -30.56 -0.53
N ARG A 177 1.88 -30.50 -0.96
CA ARG A 177 2.29 -29.68 -2.11
C ARG A 177 1.55 -30.09 -3.37
N TYR A 178 1.43 -31.40 -3.62
CA TYR A 178 0.65 -31.92 -4.76
C TYR A 178 -0.82 -31.49 -4.67
N LYS A 179 -1.46 -31.64 -3.50
CA LYS A 179 -2.85 -31.20 -3.28
C LYS A 179 -3.02 -29.70 -3.54
N MET A 180 -2.08 -28.88 -3.06
CA MET A 180 -2.12 -27.43 -3.28
C MET A 180 -1.95 -27.06 -4.76
N ILE A 181 -1.11 -27.77 -5.53
CA ILE A 181 -0.96 -27.54 -6.98
C ILE A 181 -2.21 -27.98 -7.72
N ARG A 182 -2.75 -29.17 -7.41
CA ARG A 182 -4.01 -29.67 -8.00
C ARG A 182 -5.19 -28.74 -7.70
N HIS A 183 -5.21 -28.12 -6.53
CA HIS A 183 -6.22 -27.13 -6.19
C HIS A 183 -6.15 -25.90 -7.11
N ILE A 184 -4.96 -25.38 -7.42
CA ILE A 184 -4.80 -24.29 -8.40
C ILE A 184 -5.35 -24.70 -9.77
N ASP A 185 -4.97 -25.88 -10.27
CA ASP A 185 -5.41 -26.41 -11.57
C ASP A 185 -6.95 -26.49 -11.64
N ASN A 186 -7.57 -27.03 -10.59
CA ASN A 186 -9.02 -27.14 -10.50
C ASN A 186 -9.71 -25.77 -10.38
N GLU A 187 -9.18 -24.83 -9.59
CA GLU A 187 -9.77 -23.49 -9.45
C GLU A 187 -9.66 -22.65 -10.72
N ARG A 188 -8.58 -22.84 -11.50
CA ARG A 188 -8.32 -22.04 -12.69
C ARG A 188 -9.09 -22.51 -13.90
N GLU A 189 -9.48 -23.77 -13.93
CA GLU A 189 -10.22 -24.38 -15.03
C GLU A 189 -9.63 -23.98 -16.39
N PHE A 190 -8.32 -24.12 -16.59
CA PHE A 190 -7.63 -23.61 -17.79
C PHE A 190 -8.29 -24.05 -19.11
N ASN A 191 -8.87 -25.26 -19.12
CA ASN A 191 -9.60 -25.80 -20.28
C ASN A 191 -10.90 -25.04 -20.59
N GLN A 192 -11.42 -24.24 -19.65
CA GLN A 192 -12.62 -23.44 -19.79
C GLN A 192 -12.33 -21.98 -20.15
N ASP A 193 -11.09 -21.52 -20.04
CA ASP A 193 -10.66 -20.16 -20.30
C ASP A 193 -10.99 -19.75 -21.75
N LEU A 194 -11.69 -18.63 -21.91
CA LEU A 194 -12.18 -18.15 -23.21
C LEU A 194 -11.04 -17.78 -24.16
N TYR A 195 -9.94 -17.22 -23.64
CA TYR A 195 -8.79 -16.86 -24.45
C TYR A 195 -8.04 -18.11 -24.90
N LEU A 196 -7.84 -19.08 -24.00
CA LEU A 196 -7.16 -20.33 -24.37
C LEU A 196 -7.93 -21.16 -25.39
N LYS A 197 -9.27 -21.10 -25.38
CA LYS A 197 -10.11 -21.78 -26.39
C LYS A 197 -10.03 -21.15 -27.79
N GLU A 198 -9.59 -19.90 -27.90
CA GLU A 198 -9.48 -19.20 -29.17
C GLU A 198 -8.23 -19.62 -29.96
N PHE A 199 -7.22 -20.21 -29.29
CA PHE A 199 -5.97 -20.69 -29.87
C PHE A 199 -5.95 -22.22 -30.01
#